data_AF-A0A1G0D2H7-F1
#
_entry.id   AF-A0A1G0D2H7-F1
#
_cell.length_a   1.000
_cell.length_b   1.000
_cell.length_c   1.000
_cell.angle_alpha   90.00
_cell.angle_beta   90.00
_cell.angle_gamma   90.00
#
_symmetry.space_group_name_H-M   'P 1'
#
loop_
_entity.id
_entity.type
_entity.pdbx_description
1 polymer ?
#
loop_
_entity_poly.entity_id
_entity_poly.type
_entity_poly.pdbx_seq_one_letter_code
_entity_poly.pdbx_strand_id
1 'polypeptide(L)'
;MPTTTIRLPEDLKARVAAAAKRSGTTTHGFILEAIAEKAELEELRADFDAVAEDRYARIVASGKTIPWQEMRGYLEERLAGKAVK
;
A
#
# COMPACT_ATOMS: atom_id res chain seq x y z
N MET A 1 17.15 -19.77 11.34
CA MET A 1 16.88 -18.58 10.51
C MET A 1 18.20 -17.96 10.11
N PRO A 2 18.38 -17.48 8.86
CA PRO A 2 19.61 -16.81 8.46
C PRO A 2 19.74 -15.47 9.21
N THR A 3 20.97 -15.09 9.56
CA THR A 3 21.28 -13.82 10.23
C THR A 3 21.79 -12.82 9.21
N THR A 4 21.16 -11.65 9.13
CA THR A 4 21.60 -10.54 8.28
C THR A 4 22.22 -9.45 9.15
N THR A 5 23.49 -9.12 8.93
CA THR A 5 24.17 -8.01 9.63
C THR A 5 23.96 -6.71 8.87
N ILE A 6 23.28 -5.75 9.49
CA ILE A 6 22.99 -4.43 8.92
C ILE A 6 23.80 -3.38 9.67
N ARG A 7 24.53 -2.53 8.93
CA ARG A 7 25.23 -1.37 9.52
C ARG A 7 24.27 -0.19 9.56
N LEU A 8 24.04 0.34 10.76
CA LEU A 8 23.23 1.54 10.97
C LEU A 8 24.15 2.71 11.30
N PRO A 9 23.97 3.87 10.64
CA PRO A 9 24.55 5.13 11.11
C PRO A 9 24.19 5.39 12.59
N GLU A 10 25.11 5.99 13.36
CA GLU A 10 24.92 6.17 14.81
C GLU A 10 23.70 7.05 15.14
N ASP A 11 23.40 8.05 14.31
CA ASP A 11 22.21 8.89 14.45
C ASP A 11 20.92 8.08 14.27
N LEU A 12 20.88 7.20 13.25
CA LEU A 12 19.73 6.34 13.00
C LEU A 12 19.56 5.32 14.13
N LYS A 13 20.65 4.71 14.59
CA LYS A 13 20.64 3.77 15.71
C LYS A 13 20.06 4.40 16.99
N ALA A 14 20.46 5.64 17.30
CA ALA A 14 19.90 6.38 18.44
C ALA A 14 18.39 6.65 18.29
N ARG A 15 17.96 7.07 17.10
CA ARG A 15 16.53 7.31 16.79
C ARG A 15 15.68 6.05 16.92
N VAL A 16 16.18 4.93 16.39
CA VAL A 16 15.49 3.63 16.46
C VAL A 16 15.40 3.15 17.91
N ALA A 17 16.48 3.25 18.69
CA ALA A 17 16.44 2.89 20.11
C ALA A 17 15.41 3.71 20.91
N ALA A 18 15.34 5.02 20.66
CA ALA A 18 14.34 5.88 21.29
C ALA A 18 12.91 5.54 20.84
N ALA A 19 12.71 5.21 19.56
CA ALA A 19 11.41 4.81 19.02
C ALA A 19 10.93 3.47 19.59
N ALA A 20 11.82 2.48 19.66
CA ALA A 20 11.55 1.17 20.27
C ALA A 20 11.14 1.32 21.74
N LYS A 21 11.86 2.17 22.51
CA LYS A 21 11.50 2.46 23.91
C LYS A 21 10.11 3.06 24.05
N ARG A 22 9.73 4.00 23.16
CA ARG A 22 8.40 4.63 23.19
C ARG A 22 7.27 3.67 22.79
N SER A 23 7.55 2.71 21.91
CA SER A 23 6.60 1.69 21.46
C SER A 23 6.55 0.47 22.38
N GLY A 24 7.40 0.39 23.41
CA GLY A 24 7.42 -0.72 24.36
C GLY A 24 8.02 -2.01 23.81
N THR A 25 8.77 -1.94 22.71
CA THR A 25 9.45 -3.10 22.08
C THR A 25 10.97 -2.99 22.20
N THR A 26 11.67 -4.05 21.81
CA THR A 26 13.14 -4.04 21.73
C THR A 26 13.60 -3.37 20.42
N THR A 27 14.82 -2.83 20.39
CA THR A 27 15.41 -2.29 19.15
C THR A 27 15.40 -3.30 18.01
N HIS A 28 15.69 -4.57 18.30
CA HIS A 28 15.65 -5.64 17.32
C HIS A 28 14.23 -5.90 16.81
N GLY A 29 13.25 -6.03 17.72
CA GLY A 29 11.84 -6.20 17.37
C GLY A 29 11.31 -5.06 16.51
N PHE A 30 11.59 -3.82 16.90
CA PHE A 30 11.23 -2.63 16.13
C PHE A 30 11.79 -2.63 14.70
N ILE A 31 13.05 -3.06 14.52
CA ILE A 31 13.67 -3.14 13.19
C ILE A 31 12.98 -4.22 12.34
N LEU A 32 12.68 -5.37 12.93
CA LEU A 32 11.99 -6.45 12.21
C LEU A 32 10.58 -6.04 11.78
N GLU A 33 9.82 -5.41 12.68
CA GLU A 33 8.49 -4.87 12.38
C GLU A 33 8.57 -3.85 11.24
N ALA A 34 9.50 -2.90 11.32
CA ALA A 34 9.68 -1.90 10.26
C ALA A 34 10.03 -2.52 8.89
N ILE A 35 10.84 -3.59 8.85
CA ILE A 35 11.18 -4.29 7.61
C ILE A 35 9.95 -5.04 7.08
N ALA A 36 9.19 -5.72 7.95
CA ALA A 36 7.98 -6.43 7.56
C ALA A 36 6.93 -5.49 6.99
N GLU A 37 6.64 -4.38 7.68
CA GLU A 37 5.72 -3.34 7.22
C GLU A 37 6.16 -2.75 5.87
N LYS A 38 7.46 -2.51 5.69
CA LYS A 38 7.97 -1.98 4.42
C LYS A 38 7.86 -2.99 3.28
N ALA A 39 8.11 -4.27 3.54
CA ALA A 39 7.96 -5.33 2.55
C ALA A 39 6.49 -5.47 2.11
N GLU A 40 5.57 -5.56 3.07
CA GLU A 40 4.13 -5.65 2.80
C GLU A 40 3.63 -4.43 1.99
N LEU A 41 4.08 -3.23 2.33
CA LEU A 41 3.69 -2.03 1.59
C LEU A 41 4.21 -2.03 0.14
N GLU A 42 5.43 -2.51 -0.12
CA GLU A 42 5.95 -2.64 -1.49
C GLU A 42 5.22 -3.73 -2.27
N GLU A 43 4.84 -4.84 -1.63
CA GLU A 43 4.01 -5.90 -2.23
C GLU A 43 2.62 -5.37 -2.61
N LEU A 44 1.94 -4.69 -1.70
CA LEU A 44 0.63 -4.07 -1.96
C LEU A 44 0.70 -3.04 -3.10
N ARG A 45 1.80 -2.28 -3.18
CA ARG A 45 2.02 -1.33 -4.27
C ARG A 45 2.22 -2.04 -5.61
N ALA A 46 3.05 -3.08 -5.64
CA ALA A 46 3.28 -3.85 -6.85
C ALA A 46 1.99 -4.50 -7.36
N ASP A 47 1.18 -5.05 -6.45
CA ASP A 47 -0.12 -5.63 -6.79
C ASP A 47 -1.10 -4.58 -7.33
N PHE A 48 -1.15 -3.40 -6.71
CA PHE A 48 -1.97 -2.28 -7.18
C PHE A 48 -1.58 -1.84 -8.59
N ASP A 49 -0.28 -1.66 -8.84
CA ASP A 49 0.27 -1.25 -10.13
C ASP A 49 -0.01 -2.33 -11.20
N ALA A 50 0.15 -3.62 -10.86
CA ALA A 50 -0.17 -4.72 -11.77
C ALA A 50 -1.65 -4.73 -12.18
N VAL A 51 -2.56 -4.50 -11.23
CA VAL A 51 -4.01 -4.40 -11.51
C VAL A 51 -4.32 -3.17 -12.38
N ALA A 52 -3.65 -2.04 -12.14
CA ALA A 52 -3.83 -0.83 -12.93
C ALA A 52 -3.39 -1.04 -14.38
N GLU A 53 -2.22 -1.63 -14.60
CA GLU A 53 -1.69 -1.94 -15.93
C GLU A 53 -2.59 -2.94 -16.68
N ASP A 54 -3.06 -4.00 -16.04
CA ASP A 54 -4.00 -4.96 -16.68
C ASP A 54 -5.32 -4.28 -17.10
N ARG A 55 -5.87 -3.41 -16.25
CA ARG A 55 -7.07 -2.63 -16.60
C ARG A 55 -6.80 -1.68 -17.76
N TYR A 56 -5.67 -0.99 -17.73
CA TYR A 56 -5.28 -0.06 -18.79
C TYR A 56 -5.10 -0.79 -20.13
N ALA A 57 -4.40 -1.91 -20.14
CA ALA A 57 -4.23 -2.74 -21.33
C ALA A 57 -5.57 -3.17 -21.94
N ARG A 58 -6.55 -3.57 -21.12
CA ARG A 58 -7.91 -3.89 -21.58
C ARG A 58 -8.67 -2.69 -22.14
N ILE A 59 -8.51 -1.52 -21.53
CA ILE A 59 -9.11 -0.27 -22.05
C ILE A 59 -8.51 0.07 -23.41
N VAL A 60 -7.18 0.02 -23.53
CA VAL A 60 -6.47 0.27 -24.80
C VAL A 60 -6.91 -0.71 -25.89
N ALA A 61 -7.00 -2.00 -25.55
CA ALA A 61 -7.38 -3.03 -26.52
C ALA A 61 -8.86 -2.96 -26.95
N SER A 62 -9.76 -2.59 -26.04
CA SER A 62 -11.21 -2.64 -26.30
C SER A 62 -11.83 -1.29 -26.66
N GLY A 63 -11.19 -0.17 -26.28
CA GLY A 63 -11.76 1.18 -26.34
C GLY A 63 -12.96 1.40 -25.40
N LYS A 64 -13.36 0.40 -24.61
CA LYS A 64 -14.56 0.46 -23.78
C LYS A 64 -14.27 1.24 -22.50
N THR A 65 -14.85 2.42 -22.40
CA THR A 65 -14.82 3.26 -21.19
C THR A 65 -16.22 3.81 -20.91
N ILE A 66 -16.44 4.31 -19.68
CA ILE A 66 -17.68 4.98 -19.29
C ILE A 66 -17.35 6.47 -19.09
N PRO A 67 -18.10 7.41 -19.69
CA PRO A 67 -17.92 8.83 -19.42
C PRO A 67 -18.09 9.14 -17.93
N TRP A 68 -17.23 10.01 -17.39
CA TRP A 68 -17.22 10.31 -15.96
C TRP A 68 -18.57 10.83 -15.43
N GLN A 69 -19.29 11.63 -16.21
CA GLN A 69 -20.59 12.16 -15.81
C GLN A 69 -21.63 11.04 -15.60
N GLU A 70 -21.63 10.03 -16.47
CA GLU A 70 -22.51 8.87 -16.35
C GLU A 70 -22.13 8.02 -15.13
N MET A 71 -20.83 7.77 -14.94
CA MET A 71 -20.33 7.02 -13.78
C MET A 71 -20.63 7.74 -12.45
N ARG A 72 -20.47 9.06 -12.40
CA ARG A 72 -20.81 9.87 -11.23
C ARG A 72 -22.30 9.76 -10.91
N GLY A 73 -23.16 9.94 -11.92
CA GLY A 73 -24.61 9.79 -11.75
C GLY A 73 -24.97 8.42 -11.19
N TYR A 74 -24.41 7.35 -11.76
CA TYR A 74 -24.57 5.98 -11.25
C TYR A 74 -24.18 5.86 -9.77
N LEU A 75 -23.04 6.42 -9.36
CA LEU A 75 -22.57 6.35 -7.98
C LEU A 75 -23.46 7.13 -7.00
N GLU A 76 -23.93 8.32 -7.39
CA GLU A 76 -24.85 9.13 -6.59
C GLU A 76 -26.21 8.42 -6.40
N GLU A 77 -26.74 7.83 -7.47
CA GLU A 77 -27.98 7.04 -7.39
C GLU A 77 -27.83 5.78 -6.54
N ARG A 78 -26.68 5.11 -6.64
CA ARG A 78 -26.34 3.95 -5.81
C ARG A 78 -26.24 4.33 -4.34
N LEU A 79 -25.61 5.46 -4.01
CA LEU A 79 -25.52 6.00 -2.65
C LEU A 79 -26.90 6.34 -2.09
N ALA A 80 -27.82 6.84 -2.94
CA ALA A 80 -29.20 7.13 -2.56
C ALA A 80 -30.09 5.88 -2.40
N GLY A 81 -29.54 4.66 -2.54
CA GLY A 81 -30.26 3.41 -2.39
C GLY A 81 -31.26 3.12 -3.53
N LYS A 82 -31.14 3.82 -4.65
CA LYS A 82 -31.96 3.52 -5.84
C LYS A 82 -31.50 2.18 -6.43
N ALA A 83 -32.45 1.38 -6.91
CA ALA A 83 -32.13 0.18 -7.68
C ALA A 83 -31.44 0.62 -8.97
N VAL A 84 -30.12 0.52 -8.99
CA VAL A 84 -29.32 0.93 -10.15
C VAL A 84 -29.45 -0.15 -11.21
N LYS A 85 -29.92 0.21 -12.41
CA LYS A 85 -30.00 -0.68 -13.58
C LYS A 85 -28.67 -0.76 -14.29
#